data_AF-A0A2D5ABV2-F1
#
_entry.id   AF-A0A2D5ABV2-F1
#
_cell.length_a   1.000
_cell.length_b   1.000
_cell.length_c   1.000
_cell.angle_alpha   90.00
_cell.angle_beta   90.00
_cell.angle_gamma   90.00
#
_symmetry.space_group_name_H-M   'P 1'
#
loop_
_entity.id
_entity.type
_entity.pdbx_description
1 polymer ?
#
loop_
_entity_poly.entity_id
_entity_poly.type
_entity_poly.pdbx_seq_one_letter_code
_entity_poly.pdbx_strand_id
1 'polypeptide(L)'
;MEVILVILVAALAAGGLIFAHLQAKKRREALAALASSRGLDFDSSFDGSHDVRFARFAMFRKGRSRVAYNTISGTLDLGGRSISVRTGDFRYKERRGSGKNRRTVTIRLSYLIAWNPFGSVPETVVRREGVFDRLKGMLGFDDIDFESVEFSRRFHVSSEDKRFAYDLIDSRMMEFLLRTAPPAFELEGDLICVSDGRGCWDPASFERRLDWCGAFFDAWPDHLVRTLADESA
;
A
#
# COMPACT_ATOMS: atom_id res chain seq x y z
N MET A 1 -1.59 -41.74 28.99
CA MET A 1 -1.82 -40.27 29.02
C MET A 1 -0.96 -39.56 27.98
N GLU A 2 0.33 -39.87 27.88
CA GLU A 2 1.25 -39.26 26.89
C GLU A 2 0.87 -39.52 25.43
N VAL A 3 0.48 -40.75 25.06
CA VAL A 3 0.07 -41.08 23.67
C VAL A 3 -1.17 -40.27 23.24
N ILE A 4 -2.15 -40.13 24.14
CA ILE A 4 -3.37 -39.33 23.88
C ILE A 4 -3.01 -37.86 23.68
N LEU A 5 -2.09 -37.32 24.49
CA LEU A 5 -1.62 -35.95 24.36
C LEU A 5 -0.90 -35.71 23.02
N VAL A 6 -0.04 -36.64 22.60
CA VAL A 6 0.66 -36.55 21.30
C VAL A 6 -0.32 -36.57 20.12
N ILE A 7 -1.30 -37.47 20.15
CA ILE A 7 -2.33 -37.56 19.11
C ILE A 7 -3.14 -36.26 19.05
N LEU A 8 -3.52 -35.69 20.20
CA LEU A 8 -4.29 -34.45 20.27
C LEU A 8 -3.49 -33.26 19.72
N VAL A 9 -2.21 -33.13 20.06
CA VAL A 9 -1.33 -32.09 19.51
C VAL A 9 -1.16 -32.24 18.00
N ALA A 10 -0.96 -33.46 17.51
CA ALA A 10 -0.84 -33.72 16.07
C ALA A 10 -2.14 -33.38 15.32
N ALA A 11 -3.30 -33.74 15.86
CA ALA A 11 -4.60 -33.42 15.27
C ALA A 11 -4.84 -31.90 15.22
N LEU A 12 -4.50 -31.16 16.29
CA LEU A 12 -4.58 -29.70 16.31
C LEU A 12 -3.64 -29.06 15.28
N ALA A 13 -2.41 -29.55 15.17
CA ALA A 13 -1.45 -29.07 14.19
C ALA A 13 -1.94 -29.30 12.75
N ALA A 14 -2.44 -30.51 12.45
CA ALA A 14 -3.01 -30.85 11.15
C ALA A 14 -4.24 -29.98 10.81
N GLY A 15 -5.17 -29.81 11.77
CA GLY A 15 -6.33 -28.94 11.63
C GLY A 15 -5.93 -27.49 11.34
N GLY A 16 -4.91 -26.98 12.04
CA GLY A 16 -4.35 -25.64 11.78
C GLY A 16 -3.76 -25.47 10.38
N LEU A 17 -3.04 -26.48 9.88
CA LEU A 17 -2.48 -26.48 8.52
C LEU A 17 -3.58 -26.50 7.45
N ILE A 18 -4.60 -27.35 7.62
CA ILE A 18 -5.75 -27.43 6.71
C ILE A 18 -6.50 -26.09 6.68
N PHE A 19 -6.77 -25.53 7.86
CA PHE A 19 -7.44 -24.23 7.96
C PHE A 19 -6.64 -23.12 7.26
N ALA A 20 -5.32 -23.05 7.47
CA ALA A 20 -4.46 -22.09 6.80
C ALA A 20 -4.48 -22.25 5.27
N HIS A 21 -4.48 -23.49 4.78
CA HIS A 21 -4.56 -23.78 3.35
C HIS A 21 -5.92 -23.35 2.76
N LEU A 22 -7.02 -23.67 3.43
CA LEU A 22 -8.36 -23.27 3.00
C LEU A 22 -8.54 -21.75 2.99
N GLN A 23 -8.02 -21.04 4.00
CA GLN A 23 -8.04 -19.57 4.02
C GLN A 23 -7.21 -18.97 2.88
N ALA A 24 -6.04 -19.54 2.59
CA ALA A 24 -5.22 -19.10 1.46
C ALA A 24 -5.92 -19.35 0.12
N LYS A 25 -6.58 -20.51 -0.05
CA LYS A 25 -7.38 -20.83 -1.23
C LYS A 25 -8.54 -19.86 -1.41
N LYS A 26 -9.34 -19.65 -0.36
CA LYS A 26 -10.47 -18.72 -0.36
C LYS A 26 -10.03 -17.28 -0.69
N ARG A 27 -8.89 -16.84 -0.17
CA ARG A 27 -8.32 -15.54 -0.51
C ARG A 27 -7.95 -15.44 -1.99
N ARG A 28 -7.28 -16.45 -2.55
CA ARG A 28 -6.92 -16.48 -3.97
C ARG A 28 -8.14 -16.45 -4.88
N GLU A 29 -9.16 -17.24 -4.56
CA GLU A 29 -10.43 -17.26 -5.30
C GLU A 29 -11.11 -15.89 -5.25
N ALA A 30 -11.16 -15.25 -4.08
CA ALA A 30 -11.76 -13.91 -3.95
C ALA A 30 -10.98 -12.84 -4.73
N LEU A 31 -9.65 -12.87 -4.71
CA LEU A 31 -8.83 -11.91 -5.46
C LEU A 31 -8.86 -12.17 -6.98
N ALA A 32 -8.92 -13.44 -7.41
CA ALA A 32 -9.12 -13.80 -8.81
C ALA A 32 -10.50 -13.34 -9.31
N ALA A 33 -11.54 -13.50 -8.50
CA ALA A 33 -12.88 -13.00 -8.83
C ALA A 33 -12.92 -11.48 -8.95
N LEU A 34 -12.26 -10.75 -8.04
CA LEU A 34 -12.11 -9.29 -8.13
C LEU A 34 -11.36 -8.86 -9.40
N ALA A 35 -10.26 -9.55 -9.73
CA ALA A 35 -9.51 -9.25 -10.94
C ALA A 35 -10.40 -9.44 -12.19
N SER A 36 -11.07 -10.60 -12.28
CA SER A 36 -11.96 -10.91 -13.40
C SER A 36 -13.13 -9.93 -13.52
N SER A 37 -13.74 -9.48 -12.42
CA SER A 37 -14.86 -8.54 -12.47
C SER A 37 -14.46 -7.14 -12.96
N ARG A 38 -13.17 -6.81 -12.84
CA ARG A 38 -12.58 -5.52 -13.25
C ARG A 38 -11.77 -5.62 -14.55
N GLY A 39 -11.76 -6.78 -15.22
CA GLY A 39 -10.97 -6.97 -16.45
C GLY A 39 -9.45 -6.94 -16.22
N LEU A 40 -9.00 -7.30 -15.02
CA LEU A 40 -7.60 -7.36 -14.62
C LEU A 40 -7.07 -8.78 -14.58
N ASP A 41 -5.75 -8.91 -14.66
CA ASP A 41 -5.06 -10.19 -14.50
C ASP A 41 -4.78 -10.48 -13.03
N PHE A 42 -4.85 -11.76 -12.65
CA PHE A 42 -4.48 -12.24 -11.32
C PHE A 42 -3.38 -13.31 -11.40
N ASP A 43 -2.29 -13.08 -10.67
CA ASP A 43 -1.22 -14.04 -10.46
C ASP A 43 -1.04 -14.37 -8.96
N SER A 44 -1.27 -15.64 -8.62
CA SER A 44 -1.09 -16.15 -7.25
C SER A 44 0.35 -16.52 -6.88
N SER A 45 1.27 -16.47 -7.84
CA SER A 45 2.67 -16.85 -7.69
C SER A 45 3.43 -15.90 -6.76
N PHE A 46 4.67 -16.28 -6.38
CA PHE A 46 5.55 -15.41 -5.63
C PHE A 46 6.49 -14.67 -6.58
N ASP A 47 6.52 -13.34 -6.50
CA ASP A 47 7.42 -12.47 -7.24
C ASP A 47 8.50 -11.89 -6.30
N GLY A 48 9.74 -12.36 -6.47
CA GLY A 48 10.92 -11.86 -5.75
C GLY A 48 11.61 -10.68 -6.42
N SER A 49 11.14 -10.20 -7.58
CA SER A 49 11.66 -9.02 -8.27
C SER A 49 10.88 -7.75 -7.94
N HIS A 50 9.72 -7.88 -7.29
CA HIS A 50 8.82 -6.78 -6.96
C HIS A 50 9.52 -5.68 -6.14
N ASP A 51 10.32 -6.06 -5.16
CA ASP A 51 11.01 -5.11 -4.29
C ASP A 51 12.12 -4.34 -5.01
N VAL A 52 12.75 -4.94 -6.02
CA VAL A 52 13.71 -4.25 -6.89
C VAL A 52 13.00 -3.28 -7.82
N ARG A 53 11.89 -3.70 -8.43
CA ARG A 53 11.11 -2.87 -9.37
C ARG A 53 10.53 -1.63 -8.70
N PHE A 54 10.06 -1.77 -7.47
CA PHE A 54 9.45 -0.70 -6.69
C PHE A 54 10.34 -0.30 -5.51
N ALA A 55 11.66 -0.43 -5.68
CA ALA A 55 12.65 -0.12 -4.66
C ALA A 55 12.61 1.35 -4.21
N ARG A 56 11.96 2.23 -4.97
CA ARG A 56 11.76 3.65 -4.68
C ARG A 56 10.88 3.89 -3.43
N PHE A 57 9.88 3.04 -3.22
CA PHE A 57 9.05 3.08 -2.00
C PHE A 57 9.69 2.32 -0.85
N ALA A 58 9.94 3.01 0.28
CA ALA A 58 10.77 2.42 1.34
C ALA A 58 10.14 1.18 2.00
N MET A 59 8.82 1.02 1.92
CA MET A 59 8.15 -0.19 2.41
C MET A 59 8.64 -1.48 1.73
N PHE A 60 9.02 -1.40 0.46
CA PHE A 60 9.57 -2.54 -0.28
C PHE A 60 11.06 -2.75 0.01
N ARG A 61 11.75 -1.81 0.65
CA ARG A 61 13.15 -1.99 1.12
C ARG A 61 13.25 -2.61 2.52
N LYS A 62 12.12 -2.84 3.23
CA LYS A 62 12.15 -3.33 4.63
C LYS A 62 12.48 -4.82 4.75
N GLY A 63 13.27 -5.15 5.77
CA GLY A 63 13.61 -6.53 6.11
C GLY A 63 14.35 -7.27 5.00
N ARG A 64 14.14 -8.59 4.92
CA ARG A 64 14.76 -9.49 3.92
C ARG A 64 13.76 -10.54 3.42
N SER A 65 14.16 -11.34 2.42
CA SER A 65 13.31 -12.39 1.83
C SER A 65 11.96 -11.81 1.39
N ARG A 66 12.05 -10.71 0.64
CA ARG A 66 10.93 -9.89 0.22
C ARG A 66 10.29 -10.52 -1.00
N VAL A 67 8.98 -10.72 -0.97
CA VAL A 67 8.24 -11.26 -2.11
C VAL A 67 6.83 -10.70 -2.14
N ALA A 68 6.38 -10.30 -3.33
CA ALA A 68 4.97 -10.09 -3.62
C ALA A 68 4.28 -11.41 -3.99
N TYR A 69 2.96 -11.47 -3.82
CA TYR A 69 2.12 -12.60 -4.20
C TYR A 69 0.65 -12.20 -4.25
N ASN A 70 -0.20 -13.04 -4.86
CA ASN A 70 -1.61 -12.72 -5.09
C ASN A 70 -1.76 -11.35 -5.77
N THR A 71 -0.97 -11.11 -6.81
CA THR A 71 -0.92 -9.83 -7.51
C THR A 71 -2.03 -9.74 -8.53
N ILE A 72 -2.82 -8.68 -8.43
CA ILE A 72 -3.76 -8.21 -9.44
C ILE A 72 -3.06 -7.08 -10.20
N SER A 73 -3.07 -7.12 -11.54
CA SER A 73 -2.51 -6.03 -12.35
C SER A 73 -3.21 -5.89 -13.69
N GLY A 74 -3.07 -4.71 -14.28
CA GLY A 74 -3.64 -4.38 -15.58
C GLY A 74 -3.92 -2.89 -15.65
N THR A 75 -4.85 -2.52 -16.51
CA THR A 75 -5.24 -1.13 -16.73
C THR A 75 -6.72 -0.97 -16.47
N LEU A 76 -7.10 0.07 -15.73
CA LEU A 76 -8.49 0.41 -15.43
C LEU A 76 -8.82 1.78 -16.01
N ASP A 77 -10.07 1.95 -16.46
CA ASP A 77 -10.64 3.27 -16.62
C ASP A 77 -11.09 3.77 -15.24
N LEU A 78 -10.39 4.78 -14.71
CA LEU A 78 -10.67 5.43 -13.45
C LEU A 78 -10.77 6.94 -13.70
N GLY A 79 -11.95 7.52 -13.47
CA GLY A 79 -12.16 8.95 -13.69
C GLY A 79 -12.10 9.38 -15.16
N GLY A 80 -12.41 8.47 -16.10
CA GLY A 80 -12.29 8.73 -17.54
C GLY A 80 -10.85 8.69 -18.06
N ARG A 81 -9.95 8.04 -17.30
CA ARG A 81 -8.53 7.93 -17.64
C ARG A 81 -8.07 6.49 -17.52
N SER A 82 -7.21 6.10 -18.46
CA SER A 82 -6.58 4.78 -18.47
C SER A 82 -5.40 4.76 -17.49
N ILE A 83 -5.59 4.08 -16.35
CA ILE A 83 -4.60 4.02 -15.27
C ILE A 83 -4.09 2.59 -15.12
N SER A 84 -2.79 2.42 -15.29
CA SER A 84 -2.14 1.15 -14.96
C SER A 84 -2.09 0.96 -13.45
N VAL A 85 -2.39 -0.25 -12.99
CA VAL A 85 -2.43 -0.60 -11.57
C VAL A 85 -1.75 -1.95 -11.31
N ARG A 86 -1.17 -2.08 -10.11
CA ARG A 86 -0.69 -3.33 -9.56
C ARG A 86 -0.96 -3.36 -8.06
N THR A 87 -1.75 -4.31 -7.59
CA THR A 87 -2.12 -4.46 -6.18
C THR A 87 -1.98 -5.90 -5.74
N GLY A 88 -1.66 -6.15 -4.48
CA GLY A 88 -1.49 -7.52 -4.02
C GLY A 88 -1.03 -7.62 -2.58
N ASP A 89 -0.55 -8.80 -2.22
CA ASP A 89 0.08 -9.05 -0.94
C ASP A 89 1.60 -9.00 -1.05
N PHE A 90 2.23 -8.58 0.04
CA PHE A 90 3.67 -8.57 0.18
C PHE A 90 4.06 -9.16 1.53
N ARG A 91 5.20 -9.84 1.56
CA ARG A 91 5.79 -10.31 2.82
C ARG A 91 7.29 -10.09 2.84
N TYR A 92 7.79 -9.87 4.04
CA TYR A 92 9.22 -9.82 4.30
C TYR A 92 9.50 -10.37 5.71
N LYS A 93 10.78 -10.63 6.01
CA LYS A 93 11.23 -11.12 7.31
C LYS A 93 12.06 -10.07 8.03
N GLU A 94 11.77 -9.87 9.32
CA GLU A 94 12.51 -8.99 10.25
C GLU A 94 13.11 -9.83 11.38
N ARG A 95 14.25 -9.40 11.93
CA ARG A 95 14.75 -9.92 13.22
C ARG A 95 14.21 -9.04 14.34
N ARG A 96 13.67 -9.64 15.40
CA ARG A 96 13.22 -8.96 16.62
C ARG A 96 13.88 -9.53 17.85
N GLY A 97 14.07 -8.69 18.87
CA GLY A 97 14.73 -9.04 20.12
C GLY A 97 16.25 -8.92 20.04
N SER A 98 16.91 -9.03 21.19
CA SER A 98 18.37 -8.95 21.36
C SER A 98 18.92 -10.22 22.02
N GLY A 99 20.20 -10.51 21.80
CA GLY A 99 20.90 -11.66 22.39
C GLY A 99 20.20 -13.00 22.14
N LYS A 100 19.96 -13.76 23.21
CA LYS A 100 19.33 -15.09 23.16
C LYS A 100 17.85 -15.08 22.77
N ASN A 101 17.17 -13.94 22.84
CA ASN A 101 15.74 -13.79 22.49
C ASN A 101 15.52 -13.32 21.05
N ARG A 102 16.54 -13.46 20.18
CA ARG A 102 16.45 -13.06 18.77
C ARG A 102 15.56 -14.03 18.00
N ARG A 103 14.42 -13.54 17.49
CA ARG A 103 13.51 -14.31 16.63
C ARG A 103 13.35 -13.67 15.25
N THR A 104 13.13 -14.51 14.23
CA THR A 104 12.73 -14.04 12.90
C THR A 104 11.21 -13.99 12.85
N VAL A 105 10.65 -12.84 12.50
CA VAL A 105 9.20 -12.63 12.35
C VAL A 105 8.90 -12.38 10.88
N THR A 106 7.87 -13.03 10.35
CA THR A 106 7.35 -12.75 9.00
C THR A 106 6.28 -11.68 9.11
N ILE A 107 6.48 -10.56 8.43
CA ILE A 107 5.51 -9.48 8.30
C ILE A 107 4.79 -9.66 6.96
N ARG A 108 3.47 -9.46 6.97
CA ARG A 108 2.62 -9.47 5.78
C ARG A 108 1.84 -8.16 5.71
N LEU A 109 1.69 -7.65 4.51
CA LEU A 109 0.93 -6.45 4.21
C LEU A 109 0.27 -6.57 2.83
N SER A 110 -0.72 -5.73 2.54
CA SER A 110 -1.20 -5.51 1.18
C SER A 110 -0.77 -4.12 0.68
N TYR A 111 -0.66 -3.97 -0.63
CA TYR A 111 -0.21 -2.74 -1.28
C TYR A 111 -1.05 -2.48 -2.54
N LEU A 112 -1.17 -1.23 -2.94
CA LEU A 112 -1.62 -0.81 -4.27
C LEU A 112 -0.57 0.13 -4.85
N ILE A 113 -0.18 -0.11 -6.10
CA ILE A 113 0.64 0.78 -6.91
C ILE A 113 -0.22 1.19 -8.10
N ALA A 114 -0.25 2.49 -8.40
CA ALA A 114 -0.86 3.00 -9.62
C ALA A 114 0.08 3.99 -10.32
N TRP A 115 -0.04 4.07 -11.64
CA TRP A 115 0.71 5.04 -12.43
C TRP A 115 -0.07 6.36 -12.43
N ASN A 116 0.53 7.38 -11.84
CA ASN A 116 0.00 8.74 -11.82
C ASN A 116 -0.12 9.26 -13.27
N PRO A 117 -1.30 9.72 -13.71
CA PRO A 117 -1.51 10.13 -15.10
C PRO A 117 -0.94 11.52 -15.42
N PHE A 118 -0.40 12.25 -14.44
CA PHE A 118 -0.05 13.66 -14.59
C PHE A 118 1.44 13.94 -14.79
N GLY A 119 2.29 12.92 -14.80
CA GLY A 119 3.73 13.06 -14.95
C GLY A 119 4.50 12.77 -13.67
N SER A 120 5.80 13.11 -13.69
CA SER A 120 6.73 12.84 -12.59
C SER A 120 6.55 13.86 -11.46
N VAL A 121 6.44 13.39 -10.22
CA VAL A 121 6.27 14.24 -9.03
C VAL A 121 7.36 13.95 -7.98
N PRO A 122 7.70 14.93 -7.12
CA PRO A 122 8.67 14.73 -6.03
C PRO A 122 8.16 13.71 -4.99
N GLU A 123 9.08 13.13 -4.21
CA GLU A 123 8.67 12.18 -3.16
C GLU A 123 7.78 12.90 -2.14
N THR A 124 6.51 12.48 -2.03
CA THR A 124 5.52 13.06 -1.12
C THR A 124 4.79 11.95 -0.38
N VAL A 125 4.87 11.95 0.95
CA VAL A 125 4.24 10.97 1.82
C VAL A 125 3.09 11.63 2.58
N VAL A 126 1.91 11.03 2.50
CA VAL A 126 0.74 11.41 3.29
C VAL A 126 0.31 10.23 4.13
N ARG A 127 0.18 10.44 5.45
CA ARG A 127 -0.16 9.37 6.39
C ARG A 127 -1.02 9.88 7.54
N ARG A 128 -1.79 8.98 8.13
CA ARG A 128 -2.52 9.27 9.37
C ARG A 128 -1.59 9.40 10.57
N GLU A 129 -1.99 10.21 11.54
CA GLU A 129 -1.33 10.24 12.85
C GLU A 129 -1.34 8.83 13.50
N GLY A 130 -0.26 8.45 14.19
CA GLY A 130 -0.11 7.12 14.80
C GLY A 130 0.35 5.98 13.87
N VAL A 131 0.56 6.25 12.57
CA VAL A 131 1.20 5.30 11.63
C VAL A 131 2.74 5.46 11.61
N PHE A 132 3.28 6.34 12.47
CA PHE A 132 4.67 6.82 12.42
C PHE A 132 5.74 5.76 12.68
N ASP A 133 5.51 4.81 13.59
CA ASP A 133 6.59 4.02 14.20
C ASP A 133 7.38 3.08 13.28
N ARG A 134 6.96 2.86 12.03
CA ARG A 134 7.76 2.11 11.05
C ARG A 134 7.92 2.76 9.69
N LEU A 135 7.29 3.90 9.44
CA LEU A 135 7.58 4.71 8.26
C LEU A 135 8.68 5.74 8.54
N LYS A 136 9.28 5.75 9.76
CA LYS A 136 10.51 6.50 10.15
C LYS A 136 11.75 6.31 9.25
N GLY A 137 11.67 5.51 8.18
CA GLY A 137 12.71 5.36 7.16
C GLY A 137 12.29 5.81 5.75
N MET A 138 11.09 6.37 5.62
CA MET A 138 10.60 7.10 4.46
C MET A 138 10.90 8.57 4.74
N LEU A 139 12.12 8.96 4.39
CA LEU A 139 12.64 10.32 4.40
C LEU A 139 12.73 11.07 5.74
N GLY A 140 13.77 11.91 5.82
CA GLY A 140 14.07 12.81 6.93
C GLY A 140 13.54 14.23 6.71
N PHE A 141 12.40 14.37 6.04
CA PHE A 141 11.76 15.68 5.87
C PHE A 141 10.81 15.96 7.01
N ASP A 142 10.78 17.23 7.40
CA ASP A 142 9.88 17.72 8.42
C ASP A 142 8.43 17.66 7.94
N ASP A 143 7.52 17.56 8.91
CA ASP A 143 6.08 17.72 8.65
C ASP A 143 5.80 19.07 7.98
N ILE A 144 4.80 19.08 7.11
CA ILE A 144 4.32 20.28 6.44
C ILE A 144 3.02 20.68 7.14
N ASP A 145 3.05 21.84 7.80
CA ASP A 145 1.88 22.41 8.46
C ASP A 145 0.93 23.03 7.43
N PHE A 146 -0.35 22.65 7.52
CA PHE A 146 -1.45 23.21 6.74
C PHE A 146 -2.34 24.10 7.62
N GLU A 147 -3.05 25.04 6.98
CA GLU A 147 -3.94 25.99 7.66
C GLU A 147 -5.13 25.31 8.37
N SER A 148 -5.52 24.11 7.92
CA SER A 148 -6.61 23.34 8.54
C SER A 148 -6.13 22.60 9.78
N VAL A 149 -6.49 23.11 10.96
CA VAL A 149 -6.20 22.48 12.25
C VAL A 149 -6.78 21.06 12.34
N GLU A 150 -7.95 20.79 11.74
CA GLU A 150 -8.52 19.44 11.72
C GLU A 150 -7.68 18.48 10.87
N PHE A 151 -7.21 18.95 9.71
CA PHE A 151 -6.36 18.16 8.83
C PHE A 151 -5.02 17.82 9.49
N SER A 152 -4.32 18.83 10.01
CA SER A 152 -3.01 18.68 10.65
C SER A 152 -3.05 17.82 11.93
N ARG A 153 -4.23 17.67 12.56
CA ARG A 153 -4.44 16.72 13.66
C ARG A 153 -4.63 15.27 13.23
N ARG A 154 -5.03 15.01 11.98
CA ARG A 154 -5.34 13.64 11.52
C ARG A 154 -4.31 13.12 10.55
N PHE A 155 -3.64 14.00 9.83
CA PHE A 155 -2.69 13.69 8.78
C PHE A 155 -1.36 14.39 9.04
N HIS A 156 -0.32 13.70 8.61
CA HIS A 156 1.04 14.20 8.51
C HIS A 156 1.44 14.12 7.05
N VAL A 157 2.09 15.17 6.56
CA VAL A 157 2.51 15.28 5.17
C VAL A 157 3.97 15.68 5.15
N SER A 158 4.78 14.94 4.41
CA SER A 158 6.20 15.24 4.22
C SER A 158 6.52 15.15 2.73
N SER A 159 7.33 16.08 2.22
CA SER A 159 7.69 16.13 0.81
C SER A 159 9.11 16.63 0.61
N GLU A 160 9.78 16.15 -0.45
CA GLU A 160 11.03 16.72 -0.97
C GLU A 160 10.84 18.17 -1.45
N ASP A 161 9.66 18.47 -1.99
CA ASP A 161 9.25 19.81 -2.41
C ASP A 161 7.99 20.24 -1.65
N LYS A 162 8.14 21.22 -0.75
CA LYS A 162 7.03 21.76 0.03
C LYS A 162 6.01 22.50 -0.85
N ARG A 163 6.44 23.13 -1.95
CA ARG A 163 5.51 23.84 -2.85
C ARG A 163 4.56 22.86 -3.53
N PHE A 164 5.11 21.78 -4.08
CA PHE A 164 4.30 20.69 -4.63
C PHE A 164 3.28 20.15 -3.60
N ALA A 165 3.70 19.95 -2.35
CA ALA A 165 2.79 19.47 -1.30
C ALA A 165 1.65 20.47 -1.01
N TYR A 166 1.93 21.77 -0.99
CA TYR A 166 0.89 22.80 -0.83
C TYR A 166 -0.04 22.87 -2.03
N ASP A 167 0.50 22.76 -3.25
CA ASP A 167 -0.29 22.79 -4.48
C ASP A 167 -1.17 21.54 -4.63
N LEU A 168 -0.70 20.38 -4.18
CA LEU A 168 -1.46 19.11 -4.21
C LEU A 168 -2.53 19.05 -3.11
N ILE A 169 -2.19 19.42 -1.88
CA ILE A 169 -3.04 19.30 -0.70
C ILE A 169 -3.78 20.63 -0.45
N ASP A 170 -4.59 21.02 -1.45
CA ASP A 170 -5.49 22.17 -1.34
C ASP A 170 -6.70 21.88 -0.42
N SER A 171 -7.59 22.86 -0.24
CA SER A 171 -8.79 22.70 0.59
C SER A 171 -9.67 21.52 0.17
N ARG A 172 -9.83 21.29 -1.14
CA ARG A 172 -10.64 20.19 -1.69
C ARG A 172 -10.00 18.84 -1.40
N MET A 173 -8.68 18.73 -1.57
CA MET A 173 -7.92 17.52 -1.28
C MET A 173 -7.92 17.23 0.22
N MET A 174 -7.76 18.23 1.08
CA MET A 174 -7.88 18.07 2.53
C MET A 174 -9.23 17.48 2.94
N GLU A 175 -10.33 18.03 2.42
CA GLU A 175 -11.69 17.50 2.67
C GLU A 175 -11.86 16.06 2.14
N PHE A 176 -11.34 15.78 0.94
CA PHE A 176 -11.34 14.44 0.37
C PHE A 176 -10.62 13.43 1.27
N LEU A 177 -9.43 13.76 1.76
CA LEU A 177 -8.64 12.89 2.63
C LEU A 177 -9.30 12.69 4.01
N LEU A 178 -9.85 13.75 4.59
CA LEU A 178 -10.61 13.69 5.85
C LEU A 178 -11.83 12.77 5.72
N ARG A 179 -12.58 12.88 4.62
CA ARG A 179 -13.79 12.09 4.35
C ARG A 179 -13.47 10.62 4.04
N THR A 180 -12.49 10.36 3.18
CA THR A 180 -12.21 9.01 2.67
C THR A 180 -11.33 8.19 3.59
N ALA A 181 -10.58 8.86 4.46
CA ALA A 181 -9.75 8.22 5.45
C ALA A 181 -8.81 7.11 4.91
N PRO A 182 -7.99 7.41 3.89
CA PRO A 182 -7.18 6.39 3.24
C PRO A 182 -6.07 5.87 4.18
N PRO A 183 -5.48 4.72 3.84
CA PRO A 183 -4.17 4.32 4.36
C PRO A 183 -3.12 5.38 4.07
N ALA A 184 -1.93 5.21 4.64
CA ALA A 184 -0.77 5.96 4.19
C ALA A 184 -0.51 5.73 2.69
N PHE A 185 -0.07 6.76 2.00
CA PHE A 185 0.37 6.70 0.61
C PHE A 185 1.60 7.57 0.36
N GLU A 186 2.33 7.21 -0.68
CA GLU A 186 3.59 7.81 -1.11
C GLU A 186 3.53 8.03 -2.63
N LEU A 187 3.77 9.26 -3.06
CA LEU A 187 3.95 9.63 -4.46
C LEU A 187 5.45 9.73 -4.72
N GLU A 188 5.94 9.17 -5.82
CA GLU A 188 7.33 9.33 -6.23
C GLU A 188 7.49 9.03 -7.72
N GLY A 189 7.95 10.04 -8.47
CA GLY A 189 8.03 9.98 -9.92
C GLY A 189 6.64 9.83 -10.53
N ASP A 190 6.44 8.83 -11.37
CA ASP A 190 5.19 8.53 -12.05
C ASP A 190 4.26 7.57 -11.27
N LEU A 191 4.53 7.31 -9.99
CA LEU A 191 3.84 6.29 -9.22
C LEU A 191 3.24 6.82 -7.92
N ILE A 192 2.10 6.24 -7.53
CA ILE A 192 1.59 6.25 -6.16
C ILE A 192 1.68 4.85 -5.57
N CYS A 193 2.08 4.74 -4.31
CA CYS A 193 2.01 3.52 -3.51
C CYS A 193 1.13 3.74 -2.28
N VAL A 194 0.07 2.94 -2.12
CA VAL A 194 -0.88 3.00 -1.02
C VAL A 194 -0.70 1.77 -0.12
N SER A 195 -0.29 2.00 1.13
CA SER A 195 -0.22 0.97 2.17
C SER A 195 0.11 1.57 3.54
N ASP A 196 -0.51 1.06 4.61
CA ASP A 196 -0.07 1.36 5.98
C ASP A 196 1.22 0.61 6.38
N GLY A 197 1.81 -0.17 5.46
CA GLY A 197 2.96 -1.01 5.74
C GLY A 197 2.66 -2.16 6.72
N ARG A 198 1.38 -2.44 6.99
CA ARG A 198 0.92 -3.45 7.94
C ARG A 198 -0.38 -4.11 7.48
N GLY A 199 -0.49 -5.41 7.75
CA GLY A 199 -1.74 -6.16 7.67
C GLY A 199 -2.18 -6.43 6.23
N CYS A 200 -2.78 -7.59 6.03
CA CYS A 200 -3.41 -7.90 4.76
C CYS A 200 -4.81 -7.30 4.73
N TRP A 201 -5.16 -6.66 3.63
CA TRP A 201 -6.51 -6.18 3.35
C TRP A 201 -7.47 -7.36 3.14
N ASP A 202 -8.73 -7.21 3.55
CA ASP A 202 -9.80 -8.09 3.05
C ASP A 202 -10.01 -7.88 1.54
N PRO A 203 -10.56 -8.85 0.80
CA PRO A 203 -10.76 -8.71 -0.65
C PRO A 203 -11.52 -7.43 -1.07
N ALA A 204 -12.56 -7.03 -0.33
CA ALA A 204 -13.32 -5.82 -0.65
C ALA A 204 -12.52 -4.54 -0.40
N SER A 205 -11.53 -4.56 0.50
CA SER A 205 -10.60 -3.44 0.68
C SER A 205 -9.74 -3.19 -0.56
N PHE A 206 -9.34 -4.22 -1.33
CA PHE A 206 -8.60 -4.00 -2.58
C PHE A 206 -9.39 -3.18 -3.58
N GLU A 207 -10.66 -3.54 -3.76
CA GLU A 207 -11.59 -2.80 -4.61
C GLU A 207 -11.74 -1.35 -4.15
N ARG A 208 -12.00 -1.15 -2.85
CA ARG A 208 -12.07 0.20 -2.27
C ARG A 208 -10.80 1.02 -2.50
N ARG A 209 -9.61 0.40 -2.54
CA ARG A 209 -8.35 1.11 -2.80
C ARG A 209 -8.18 1.46 -4.27
N LEU A 210 -8.60 0.59 -5.19
CA LEU A 210 -8.61 0.88 -6.62
C LEU A 210 -9.52 2.07 -6.92
N ASP A 211 -10.75 2.06 -6.40
CA ASP A 211 -11.71 3.16 -6.61
C ASP A 211 -11.24 4.45 -5.93
N TRP A 212 -10.69 4.35 -4.71
CA TRP A 212 -10.12 5.51 -4.02
C TRP A 212 -8.97 6.13 -4.83
N CYS A 213 -8.13 5.32 -5.48
CA CYS A 213 -7.02 5.83 -6.29
C CYS A 213 -7.52 6.66 -7.48
N GLY A 214 -8.59 6.22 -8.14
CA GLY A 214 -9.25 7.01 -9.19
C GLY A 214 -9.76 8.34 -8.65
N ALA A 215 -10.55 8.29 -7.57
CA ALA A 215 -11.10 9.48 -6.94
C ALA A 215 -10.02 10.43 -6.39
N PHE A 216 -8.87 9.91 -5.96
CA PHE A 216 -7.71 10.71 -5.57
C PHE A 216 -7.16 11.48 -6.76
N PHE A 217 -6.92 10.84 -7.90
CA PHE A 217 -6.45 11.53 -9.11
C PHE A 217 -7.46 12.54 -9.67
N ASP A 218 -8.76 12.29 -9.51
CA ASP A 218 -9.80 13.27 -9.88
C ASP A 218 -9.82 14.49 -8.94
N ALA A 219 -9.34 14.31 -7.70
CA ALA A 219 -9.24 15.39 -6.72
C ALA A 219 -7.98 16.25 -6.89
N TRP A 220 -7.03 15.90 -7.76
CA TRP A 220 -5.83 16.71 -7.99
C TRP A 220 -6.20 18.11 -8.49
N PRO A 221 -5.63 19.19 -7.94
CA PRO A 221 -5.96 20.55 -8.35
C PRO A 221 -5.59 20.84 -9.81
N ASP A 222 -6.51 21.48 -10.55
CA ASP A 222 -6.34 21.71 -12.00
C ASP A 222 -5.09 22.52 -12.34
N HIS A 223 -4.70 23.46 -11.49
CA HIS A 223 -3.51 24.29 -11.70
C HIS A 223 -2.24 23.43 -11.65
N LEU A 224 -2.14 22.53 -10.66
CA LEU A 224 -1.02 21.60 -10.53
C LEU A 224 -0.93 20.66 -11.75
N VAL A 225 -2.08 20.12 -12.18
CA VAL A 225 -2.14 19.26 -13.37
C VAL A 225 -1.64 19.98 -14.62
N ARG A 226 -1.99 21.26 -14.80
CA ARG A 226 -1.50 22.07 -15.93
C ARG A 226 0.00 22.32 -15.85
N THR A 227 0.50 22.69 -14.67
CA THR A 227 1.94 22.89 -14.44
C THR A 227 2.75 21.65 -14.79
N LEU A 228 2.32 20.47 -14.35
CA LEU A 228 3.01 19.21 -14.66
C LEU A 228 2.93 18.83 -16.14
N ALA A 229 1.82 19.16 -16.81
CA ALA A 229 1.68 18.95 -18.25
C ALA A 229 2.63 19.83 -19.06
N ASP A 230 2.81 21.09 -18.65
CA ASP A 230 3.72 22.05 -19.30
C ASP A 230 5.19 21.66 -19.10
N GLU A 231 5.55 21.09 -17.94
CA GLU A 231 6.91 20.60 -17.66
C GLU A 231 7.26 19.30 -18.41
N SER A 232 6.25 18.56 -18.86
CA SER A 232 6.41 17.29 -19.58
C SER A 232 6.42 17.45 -21.11
N ALA A 233 6.16 18.65 -21.63
CA ALA A 233 6.10 18.99 -23.06
C ALA A 233 7.45 19.44 -23.62
#